data_AF-A0A520PNA8-F1
#
_entry.id   AF-A0A520PNA8-F1
#
_cell.length_a   1.000
_cell.length_b   1.000
_cell.length_c   1.000
_cell.angle_alpha   90.00
_cell.angle_beta   90.00
_cell.angle_gamma   90.00
#
_symmetry.space_group_name_H-M   'P 1'
#
loop_
_entity.id
_entity.type
_entity.pdbx_description
1 polymer ?
#
loop_
_entity_poly.entity_id
_entity_poly.type
_entity_poly.pdbx_seq_one_letter_code
_entity_poly.pdbx_strand_id
1 'polypeptide(L)'
;MKNLNIAQDIWKKQYATDFALLDTPQEQIEFLKDLLLKNKENVIKTEKLPQIAPSDVQLTNQINDEFAPRKPTEKEWMKRWDEVNKELVLPVIRNQNHLSFLEDEQELLISKLKIARKRLEVLPTYETHEVQKIPSISTEGGNSSKIVEAKHDDLTILLMNIAENEPDLSGGEVWLLLKKELNRKTRKYDKDEILLQKSSDDFDAIIWNSGRGDSNETRLTKGYLERNKWPAAKKLAKENQANPS
;
A
#
# COMPACT_ATOMS: atom_id res chain seq x y z
N MET A 1 -6.97 21.49 8.32
CA MET A 1 -6.91 20.04 8.65
C MET A 1 -7.58 19.16 7.58
N LYS A 2 -8.88 19.32 7.26
CA LYS A 2 -9.55 18.45 6.24
C LYS A 2 -8.82 18.33 4.90
N ASN A 3 -8.34 19.44 4.32
CA ASN A 3 -7.66 19.41 3.02
C ASN A 3 -6.26 18.77 3.07
N LEU A 4 -5.57 18.84 4.21
CA LEU A 4 -4.24 18.24 4.38
C LEU A 4 -4.33 16.70 4.42
N ASN A 5 -5.32 16.18 5.17
CA ASN A 5 -5.59 14.75 5.24
C ASN A 5 -5.97 14.17 3.87
N ILE A 6 -6.74 14.91 3.08
CA ILE A 6 -7.11 14.50 1.71
C ILE A 6 -5.88 14.42 0.81
N ALA A 7 -4.99 15.43 0.84
CA ALA A 7 -3.75 15.40 0.06
C ALA A 7 -2.85 14.22 0.46
N GLN A 8 -2.76 13.92 1.75
CA GLN A 8 -2.04 12.76 2.27
C GLN A 8 -2.62 11.44 1.80
N ASP A 9 -3.94 11.30 1.83
CA ASP A 9 -4.62 10.09 1.38
C ASP A 9 -4.48 9.88 -0.13
N ILE A 10 -4.51 10.96 -0.92
CA ILE A 10 -4.27 10.92 -2.37
C ILE A 10 -2.84 10.47 -2.63
N TRP A 11 -1.85 11.07 -1.99
CA TRP A 11 -0.45 10.70 -2.15
C TRP A 11 -0.21 9.24 -1.76
N LYS A 12 -0.73 8.80 -0.61
CA LYS A 12 -0.61 7.41 -0.15
C LYS A 12 -1.22 6.41 -1.13
N LYS A 13 -2.37 6.73 -1.73
CA LYS A 13 -3.02 5.90 -2.76
C LYS A 13 -2.20 5.82 -4.04
N GLN A 14 -1.67 6.96 -4.50
CA GLN A 14 -0.83 7.00 -5.69
C GLN A 14 0.46 6.20 -5.47
N TYR A 15 1.17 6.47 -4.38
CA TYR A 15 2.34 5.70 -3.93
C TYR A 15 2.05 4.20 -3.89
N ALA A 16 0.94 3.79 -3.26
CA ALA A 16 0.60 2.37 -3.13
C ALA A 16 0.32 1.71 -4.49
N THR A 17 -0.23 2.46 -5.44
CA THR A 17 -0.51 1.98 -6.79
C THR A 17 0.78 1.83 -7.58
N ASP A 18 1.63 2.86 -7.61
CA ASP A 18 2.91 2.85 -8.33
C ASP A 18 3.85 1.79 -7.76
N PHE A 19 3.93 1.67 -6.44
CA PHE A 19 4.73 0.64 -5.77
C PHE A 19 4.23 -0.78 -6.07
N ALA A 20 2.93 -0.98 -6.27
CA ALA A 20 2.34 -2.29 -6.57
C ALA A 20 2.57 -2.75 -8.03
N LEU A 21 2.98 -1.84 -8.92
CA LEU A 21 3.36 -2.13 -10.31
C LEU A 21 4.81 -2.59 -10.45
N LEU A 22 5.62 -2.50 -9.39
CA LEU A 22 7.03 -2.89 -9.42
C LEU A 22 7.17 -4.39 -9.17
N ASP A 23 7.73 -5.10 -10.15
CA ASP A 23 7.79 -6.56 -10.17
C ASP A 23 8.96 -7.11 -9.35
N THR A 24 10.05 -6.35 -9.20
CA THR A 24 11.24 -6.81 -8.47
C THR A 24 11.50 -6.07 -7.15
N PRO A 25 12.06 -6.74 -6.13
CA PRO A 25 12.52 -6.08 -4.91
C PRO A 25 13.55 -4.97 -5.15
N GLN A 26 14.39 -5.09 -6.18
CA GLN A 26 15.39 -4.10 -6.56
C GLN A 26 14.73 -2.83 -7.10
N GLU A 27 13.76 -2.95 -8.01
CA GLU A 27 12.97 -1.81 -8.51
C GLU A 27 12.21 -1.12 -7.37
N GLN A 28 11.62 -1.90 -6.45
CA GLN A 28 10.97 -1.36 -5.26
C GLN A 28 11.92 -0.56 -4.37
N ILE A 29 13.18 -1.01 -4.21
CA ILE A 29 14.20 -0.31 -3.44
C ILE A 29 14.62 0.98 -4.13
N GLU A 30 14.90 0.97 -5.43
CA GLU A 30 15.29 2.17 -6.18
C GLU A 30 14.16 3.22 -6.19
N PHE A 31 12.92 2.79 -6.44
CA PHE A 31 11.74 3.66 -6.36
C PHE A 31 11.61 4.34 -4.99
N LEU A 32 11.79 3.59 -3.90
CA LEU A 32 11.73 4.15 -2.54
C LEU A 32 12.90 5.11 -2.26
N LYS A 33 14.10 4.84 -2.78
CA LYS A 33 15.25 5.74 -2.65
C LYS A 33 15.00 7.07 -3.37
N ASP A 34 14.47 7.02 -4.60
CA ASP A 34 14.17 8.21 -5.39
C ASP A 34 13.09 9.06 -4.72
N LEU A 35 12.02 8.43 -4.23
CA LEU A 35 10.99 9.13 -3.46
C LEU A 35 11.56 9.76 -2.18
N LEU A 36 12.41 9.03 -1.46
CA LEU A 36 13.03 9.53 -0.24
C LEU A 36 13.95 10.73 -0.53
N LEU A 37 14.71 10.68 -1.63
CA LEU A 37 15.58 11.78 -2.05
C LEU A 37 14.75 13.01 -2.41
N LYS A 38 13.72 12.84 -3.25
CA LYS A 38 12.80 13.91 -3.63
C LYS A 38 12.11 14.53 -2.42
N ASN A 39 11.69 13.70 -1.45
CA ASN A 39 11.05 14.19 -0.24
C ASN A 39 12.02 14.99 0.64
N LYS A 40 13.28 14.51 0.81
CA LYS A 40 14.33 15.27 1.51
C LYS A 40 14.57 16.64 0.90
N GLU A 41 14.59 16.74 -0.43
CA GLU A 41 14.70 18.05 -1.10
C GLU A 41 13.50 18.96 -0.79
N ASN A 42 12.29 18.41 -0.71
CA ASN A 42 11.09 19.17 -0.36
C ASN A 42 11.16 19.66 1.09
N VAL A 43 11.57 18.81 2.04
CA VAL A 43 11.79 19.19 3.45
C VAL A 43 12.76 20.37 3.53
N ILE A 44 13.94 20.27 2.89
CA ILE A 44 14.94 21.34 2.88
C ILE A 44 14.37 22.65 2.29
N LYS A 45 13.55 22.56 1.23
CA LYS A 45 12.89 23.74 0.65
C LYS A 45 11.88 24.35 1.61
N THR A 46 11.09 23.53 2.31
CA THR A 46 10.06 23.99 3.25
C THR A 46 10.66 24.55 4.54
N GLU A 47 11.75 23.97 5.06
CA GLU A 47 12.47 24.50 6.23
C GLU A 47 13.02 25.92 6.01
N LYS A 48 13.33 26.29 4.76
CA LYS A 48 13.75 27.65 4.40
C LYS A 48 12.61 28.68 4.45
N LEU A 49 11.36 28.24 4.49
CA LEU A 49 10.21 29.12 4.64
C LEU A 49 10.05 29.56 6.10
N PRO A 50 9.38 30.69 6.38
CA PRO A 50 9.10 31.12 7.75
C PRO A 50 8.37 30.03 8.55
N GLN A 51 9.00 29.61 9.66
CA GLN A 51 8.48 28.61 10.59
C GLN A 51 8.05 29.20 11.93
N ILE A 52 8.27 30.50 12.17
CA ILE A 52 7.92 31.18 13.41
C ILE A 52 7.02 32.36 13.05
N ALA A 53 5.83 32.38 13.65
CA ALA A 53 4.88 33.47 13.46
C ALA A 53 5.32 34.66 14.32
N PRO A 54 5.12 35.91 13.86
CA PRO A 54 5.30 37.07 14.70
C PRO A 54 4.41 36.98 15.94
N SER A 55 4.91 37.44 17.08
CA SER A 55 4.11 37.52 18.30
C SER A 55 3.00 38.57 18.18
N ASP A 56 1.94 38.42 18.98
CA ASP A 56 0.85 39.40 19.04
C ASP A 56 1.34 40.82 19.36
N VAL A 57 2.39 40.94 20.17
CA VAL A 57 3.03 42.23 20.49
C VAL A 57 3.70 42.84 19.26
N GLN A 58 4.41 42.04 18.47
CA GLN A 58 5.04 42.51 17.23
C GLN A 58 3.99 42.93 16.20
N LEU A 59 2.91 42.16 16.04
CA LEU A 59 1.79 42.50 15.16
C LEU A 59 1.08 43.78 15.63
N THR A 60 0.85 43.91 16.94
CA THR A 60 0.22 45.10 17.53
C THR A 60 1.06 46.35 17.28
N ASN A 61 2.38 46.27 17.48
CA ASN A 61 3.28 47.39 17.22
C ASN A 61 3.29 47.76 15.74
N GLN A 62 3.37 46.78 14.84
CA GLN A 62 3.30 47.02 13.39
C GLN A 62 2.02 47.76 13.00
N ILE A 63 0.85 47.32 13.49
CA ILE A 63 -0.41 48.00 13.21
C ILE A 63 -0.41 49.41 13.79
N ASN A 64 0.04 49.59 15.03
CA ASN A 64 0.09 50.93 15.64
C ASN A 64 1.00 51.88 14.85
N ASP A 65 2.13 51.39 14.34
CA ASP A 65 3.06 52.17 13.52
C ASP A 65 2.44 52.55 12.16
N GLU A 66 1.67 51.64 11.53
CA GLU A 66 0.97 51.91 10.26
C GLU A 66 -0.08 53.03 10.36
N PHE A 67 -0.71 53.21 11.53
CA PHE A 67 -1.72 54.25 11.76
C PHE A 67 -1.16 55.55 12.36
N ALA A 68 0.11 55.58 12.75
CA ALA A 68 0.75 56.73 13.35
C ALA A 68 0.67 57.97 12.42
N PRO A 69 0.45 59.18 12.97
CA PRO A 69 0.46 59.54 14.38
C PRO A 69 -0.88 59.39 15.11
N ARG A 70 -1.95 58.97 14.43
CA ARG A 70 -3.27 58.81 15.05
C ARG A 70 -3.49 57.38 15.54
N LYS A 71 -4.49 57.19 16.40
CA LYS A 71 -4.94 55.84 16.74
C LYS A 71 -5.94 55.34 15.67
N PRO A 72 -5.87 54.05 15.28
CA PRO A 72 -6.92 53.45 14.48
C PRO A 72 -8.24 53.43 15.27
N THR A 73 -9.35 53.52 14.56
CA THR A 73 -10.65 53.14 15.12
C THR A 73 -10.70 51.63 15.35
N GLU A 74 -11.58 51.16 16.24
CA GLU A 74 -11.75 49.73 16.52
C GLU A 74 -12.03 48.92 15.25
N LYS A 75 -12.86 49.45 14.35
CA LYS A 75 -13.18 48.81 13.07
C LYS A 75 -11.98 48.70 12.14
N GLU A 76 -11.16 49.76 12.05
CA GLU A 76 -9.92 49.75 11.26
C GLU A 76 -8.91 48.76 11.86
N TRP A 77 -8.79 48.72 13.19
CA TRP A 77 -7.89 47.82 13.89
C TRP A 77 -8.28 46.36 13.63
N MET A 78 -9.55 45.98 13.83
CA MET A 78 -10.01 44.60 13.63
C MET A 78 -9.79 44.15 12.19
N LYS A 79 -10.09 45.02 11.22
CA LYS A 79 -9.86 44.73 9.81
C LYS A 79 -8.37 44.51 9.54
N ARG A 80 -7.50 45.40 10.02
CA ARG A 80 -6.07 45.26 9.75
C ARG A 80 -5.50 44.04 10.45
N TRP A 81 -5.88 43.76 11.69
CA TRP A 81 -5.48 42.55 12.42
C TRP A 81 -5.80 41.27 11.65
N ASP A 82 -6.99 41.17 11.05
CA ASP A 82 -7.36 40.04 10.20
C ASP A 82 -6.48 39.92 8.95
N GLU A 83 -6.12 41.06 8.34
CA GLU A 83 -5.23 41.10 7.18
C GLU A 83 -3.80 40.67 7.56
N VAL A 84 -3.22 41.22 8.63
CA VAL A 84 -1.84 40.86 9.04
C VAL A 84 -1.77 39.39 9.48
N ASN A 85 -2.81 38.87 10.13
CA ASN A 85 -2.90 37.45 10.46
C ASN A 85 -2.93 36.57 9.20
N LYS A 86 -3.69 36.97 8.17
CA LYS A 86 -3.73 36.25 6.90
C LYS A 86 -2.41 36.31 6.14
N GLU A 87 -1.70 37.43 6.23
CA GLU A 87 -0.44 37.69 5.53
C GLU A 87 0.76 37.05 6.21
N LEU A 88 0.82 37.04 7.54
CA LEU A 88 2.03 36.67 8.29
C LEU A 88 1.88 35.39 9.11
N VAL A 89 0.71 35.16 9.72
CA VAL A 89 0.50 34.03 10.65
C VAL A 89 0.03 32.78 9.90
N LEU A 90 -0.99 32.91 9.06
CA LEU A 90 -1.54 31.77 8.31
C LEU A 90 -0.51 31.08 7.42
N PRO A 91 0.40 31.77 6.71
CA PRO A 91 1.42 31.10 5.90
C PRO A 91 2.39 30.29 6.76
N VAL A 92 2.80 30.79 7.92
CA VAL A 92 3.66 30.05 8.85
C VAL A 92 2.97 28.76 9.30
N ILE A 93 1.72 28.84 9.73
CA ILE A 93 0.94 27.66 10.13
C ILE A 93 0.85 26.66 8.97
N ARG A 94 0.66 27.13 7.74
CA ARG A 94 0.65 26.24 6.55
C ARG A 94 2.00 25.59 6.31
N ASN A 95 3.10 26.34 6.44
CA ASN A 95 4.45 25.83 6.26
C ASN A 95 4.79 24.77 7.30
N GLN A 96 4.47 25.01 8.58
CA GLN A 96 4.68 24.05 9.67
C GLN A 96 3.90 22.76 9.44
N ASN A 97 2.61 22.88 9.08
CA ASN A 97 1.78 21.71 8.77
C ASN A 97 2.31 20.93 7.56
N HIS A 98 2.78 21.64 6.53
CA HIS A 98 3.35 21.00 5.35
C HIS A 98 4.68 20.30 5.69
N LEU A 99 5.51 20.92 6.54
CA LEU A 99 6.77 20.34 6.99
C LEU A 99 6.53 19.04 7.78
N SER A 100 5.63 19.09 8.78
CA SER A 100 5.24 17.90 9.56
C SER A 100 4.73 16.77 8.66
N PHE A 101 3.95 17.11 7.63
CA PHE A 101 3.50 16.14 6.65
C PHE A 101 4.66 15.47 5.87
N LEU A 102 5.64 16.27 5.41
CA LEU A 102 6.80 15.74 4.68
C LEU A 102 7.68 14.88 5.60
N GLU A 103 7.81 15.23 6.87
CA GLU A 103 8.52 14.44 7.89
C GLU A 103 7.86 13.07 8.11
N ASP A 104 6.53 13.04 8.27
CA ASP A 104 5.75 11.79 8.39
C ASP A 104 5.93 10.89 7.15
N GLU A 105 5.89 11.48 5.95
CA GLU A 105 6.15 10.75 4.69
C GLU A 105 7.58 10.20 4.66
N GLN A 106 8.56 10.96 5.14
CA GLN A 106 9.95 10.53 5.19
C GLN A 106 10.12 9.32 6.10
N GLU A 107 9.52 9.33 7.29
CA GLU A 107 9.58 8.20 8.21
C GLU A 107 8.92 6.94 7.62
N LEU A 108 7.76 7.11 6.97
CA LEU A 108 7.07 6.03 6.28
C LEU A 108 7.94 5.41 5.19
N LEU A 109 8.54 6.24 4.32
CA LEU A 109 9.41 5.77 3.23
C LEU A 109 10.64 5.03 3.77
N ILE A 110 11.26 5.54 4.85
CA ILE A 110 12.38 4.86 5.53
C ILE A 110 11.97 3.49 6.06
N SER A 111 10.80 3.40 6.70
CA SER A 111 10.27 2.13 7.22
C SER A 111 10.04 1.12 6.09
N LYS A 112 9.42 1.56 4.99
CA LYS A 112 9.20 0.73 3.79
C LYS A 112 10.51 0.26 3.17
N LEU A 113 11.50 1.14 3.06
CA LEU A 113 12.81 0.82 2.51
C LEU A 113 13.55 -0.22 3.37
N LYS A 114 13.48 -0.10 4.70
CA LYS A 114 14.03 -1.10 5.63
C LYS A 114 13.39 -2.48 5.40
N ILE A 115 12.07 -2.54 5.22
CA ILE A 115 11.36 -3.79 4.95
C ILE A 115 11.77 -4.38 3.59
N ALA A 116 11.85 -3.56 2.54
CA ALA A 116 12.25 -4.00 1.21
C ALA A 116 13.68 -4.58 1.19
N ARG A 117 14.63 -3.92 1.88
CA ARG A 117 16.00 -4.42 2.04
C ARG A 117 16.08 -5.74 2.78
N LYS A 118 15.33 -5.91 3.88
CA LYS A 118 15.25 -7.18 4.60
C LYS A 118 14.72 -8.32 3.72
N ARG A 119 13.74 -8.05 2.86
CA ARG A 119 13.24 -9.04 1.89
C ARG A 119 14.31 -9.43 0.87
N LEU A 120 15.13 -8.47 0.44
CA LEU A 120 16.25 -8.73 -0.47
C LEU A 120 17.34 -9.60 0.18
N GLU A 121 17.67 -9.37 1.46
CA GLU A 121 18.66 -10.16 2.21
C GLU A 121 18.22 -11.61 2.46
N VAL A 122 16.92 -11.89 2.46
CA VAL A 122 16.35 -13.23 2.71
C VAL A 122 16.17 -14.03 1.42
N LEU A 123 16.29 -13.39 0.25
CA LEU A 123 16.24 -14.09 -1.03
C LEU A 123 17.50 -14.96 -1.22
N PRO A 124 17.37 -16.25 -1.56
CA PRO A 124 18.53 -17.02 -1.99
C PRO A 124 19.08 -16.36 -3.25
N THR A 125 20.36 -16.01 -3.26
CA THR A 125 21.07 -15.59 -4.47
C THR A 125 21.12 -16.80 -5.40
N TYR A 126 20.09 -16.97 -6.23
CA TYR A 126 20.24 -17.80 -7.41
C TYR A 126 21.26 -17.09 -8.29
N GLU A 127 22.45 -17.70 -8.37
CA GLU A 127 23.40 -17.39 -9.43
C GLU A 127 22.63 -17.37 -10.75
N THR A 128 22.84 -16.31 -11.53
CA THR A 128 22.47 -16.24 -12.94
C THR A 128 23.12 -17.42 -13.67
N HIS A 129 22.47 -18.59 -13.64
CA HIS A 129 22.72 -19.64 -14.61
C HIS A 129 22.17 -19.14 -15.93
N GLU A 130 23.09 -18.84 -16.84
CA GLU A 130 22.80 -18.57 -18.24
C GLU A 130 21.73 -19.54 -18.74
N VAL A 131 20.62 -18.96 -19.20
CA VAL A 131 19.52 -19.69 -19.82
C VAL A 131 20.06 -20.40 -21.06
N GLN A 132 20.39 -21.68 -20.91
CA GLN A 132 20.52 -22.58 -22.05
C GLN A 132 19.13 -22.68 -22.69
N LYS A 133 19.04 -22.17 -23.93
CA LYS A 133 17.89 -22.36 -24.82
C LYS A 133 17.51 -23.84 -24.87
N ILE A 134 16.32 -24.17 -24.38
CA ILE A 134 15.65 -25.42 -24.73
C ILE A 134 14.77 -25.16 -25.97
N PRO A 135 14.74 -26.05 -26.97
CA PRO A 135 13.91 -25.86 -28.17
C PRO A 135 12.43 -26.02 -27.82
N SER A 136 11.61 -25.13 -28.40
CA SER A 136 10.17 -25.24 -28.42
C SER A 136 9.74 -26.59 -29.00
N ILE A 137 9.07 -27.41 -28.17
CA ILE A 137 8.18 -28.45 -28.67
C ILE A 137 6.74 -28.02 -28.36
N SER A 138 6.01 -27.78 -29.45
CA SER A 138 4.57 -27.66 -29.49
C SER A 138 3.95 -28.97 -28.99
N THR A 139 2.96 -28.88 -28.10
CA THR A 139 1.92 -29.92 -28.01
C THR A 139 0.61 -29.27 -27.61
N GLU A 140 -0.26 -29.14 -28.61
CA GLU A 140 -1.71 -29.01 -28.43
C GLU A 140 -2.26 -30.18 -27.60
N GLY A 141 -3.30 -29.89 -26.82
CA GLY A 141 -4.37 -30.87 -26.57
C GLY A 141 -4.36 -31.54 -25.20
N GLY A 142 -5.05 -30.91 -24.25
CA GLY A 142 -6.22 -31.53 -23.61
C GLY A 142 -6.04 -32.80 -22.76
N ASN A 143 -6.17 -32.57 -21.45
CA ASN A 143 -6.92 -33.40 -20.48
C ASN A 143 -6.19 -34.60 -19.87
N SER A 144 -5.76 -34.47 -18.61
CA SER A 144 -6.21 -35.34 -17.50
C SER A 144 -5.51 -35.07 -16.15
N SER A 145 -5.72 -33.90 -15.55
CA SER A 145 -5.48 -33.75 -14.10
C SER A 145 -6.76 -34.06 -13.31
N LYS A 146 -7.35 -35.23 -13.54
CA LYS A 146 -8.68 -35.59 -13.02
C LYS A 146 -8.68 -36.39 -11.70
N ILE A 147 -7.60 -36.36 -10.90
CA ILE A 147 -7.48 -37.29 -9.76
C ILE A 147 -7.27 -36.62 -8.38
N VAL A 148 -7.24 -35.28 -8.26
CA VAL A 148 -7.21 -34.60 -6.93
C VAL A 148 -8.42 -33.69 -6.64
N GLU A 149 -9.27 -33.40 -7.64
CA GLU A 149 -10.45 -32.52 -7.49
C GLU A 149 -11.57 -33.07 -6.58
N ALA A 150 -11.59 -34.36 -6.25
CA ALA A 150 -12.77 -34.98 -5.62
C ALA A 150 -12.86 -34.88 -4.07
N LYS A 151 -11.86 -34.33 -3.37
CA LYS A 151 -11.83 -34.31 -1.88
C LYS A 151 -11.66 -32.94 -1.23
N HIS A 152 -11.30 -31.92 -1.98
CA HIS A 152 -10.94 -30.61 -1.44
C HIS A 152 -11.89 -29.54 -1.99
N ASP A 153 -12.23 -28.55 -1.16
CA ASP A 153 -13.06 -27.43 -1.60
C ASP A 153 -12.30 -26.53 -2.59
N ASP A 154 -13.04 -25.80 -3.42
CA ASP A 154 -12.47 -24.98 -4.51
C ASP A 154 -11.44 -23.96 -4.02
N LEU A 155 -11.65 -23.38 -2.83
CA LEU A 155 -10.66 -22.50 -2.20
C LEU A 155 -9.36 -23.25 -1.86
N THR A 156 -9.45 -24.49 -1.40
CA THR A 156 -8.26 -25.31 -1.12
C THR A 156 -7.51 -25.61 -2.41
N ILE A 157 -8.21 -25.91 -3.51
CA ILE A 157 -7.60 -26.13 -4.83
C ILE A 157 -6.90 -24.86 -5.31
N LEU A 158 -7.57 -23.70 -5.23
CA LEU A 158 -6.98 -22.40 -5.56
C LEU A 158 -5.70 -22.12 -4.76
N LEU A 159 -5.74 -22.37 -3.45
CA LEU A 159 -4.58 -22.18 -2.57
C LEU A 159 -3.45 -23.18 -2.86
N MET A 160 -3.77 -24.41 -3.23
CA MET A 160 -2.77 -25.40 -3.64
C MET A 160 -2.08 -24.95 -4.93
N ASN A 161 -2.83 -24.49 -5.94
CA ASN A 161 -2.25 -23.94 -7.17
C ASN A 161 -1.33 -22.76 -6.88
N ILE A 162 -1.72 -21.86 -5.95
CA ILE A 162 -0.84 -20.77 -5.52
C ILE A 162 0.40 -21.32 -4.81
N ALA A 163 0.27 -22.32 -3.95
CA ALA A 163 1.41 -22.94 -3.25
C ALA A 163 2.35 -23.72 -4.17
N GLU A 164 1.85 -24.32 -5.25
CA GLU A 164 2.68 -25.02 -6.24
C GLU A 164 3.50 -24.03 -7.08
N ASN A 165 2.90 -22.90 -7.45
CA ASN A 165 3.56 -21.88 -8.27
C ASN A 165 4.40 -20.89 -7.45
N GLU A 166 3.99 -20.59 -6.21
CA GLU A 166 4.61 -19.61 -5.31
C GLU A 166 4.73 -20.21 -3.88
N PRO A 167 5.54 -21.27 -3.68
CA PRO A 167 5.61 -22.05 -2.43
C PRO A 167 6.14 -21.26 -1.23
N ASP A 168 6.87 -20.17 -1.46
CA ASP A 168 7.52 -19.41 -0.40
C ASP A 168 6.62 -18.32 0.22
N LEU A 169 5.43 -18.09 -0.34
CA LEU A 169 4.53 -17.09 0.21
C LEU A 169 4.15 -17.40 1.66
N SER A 170 4.15 -16.36 2.48
CA SER A 170 3.51 -16.37 3.79
C SER A 170 1.99 -16.25 3.64
N GLY A 171 1.24 -16.71 4.66
CA GLY A 171 -0.24 -16.64 4.59
C GLY A 171 -0.76 -15.21 4.43
N GLY A 172 -0.04 -14.21 4.95
CA GLY A 172 -0.38 -12.80 4.79
C GLY A 172 -0.13 -12.27 3.37
N GLU A 173 0.85 -12.82 2.65
CA GLU A 173 1.10 -12.50 1.25
C GLU A 173 0.04 -13.15 0.35
N VAL A 174 -0.33 -14.39 0.64
CA VAL A 174 -1.45 -15.06 -0.03
C VAL A 174 -2.75 -14.31 0.20
N TRP A 175 -2.99 -13.80 1.41
CA TRP A 175 -4.15 -12.94 1.68
C TRP A 175 -4.19 -11.70 0.78
N LEU A 176 -3.06 -11.02 0.61
CA LEU A 176 -2.95 -9.88 -0.29
C LEU A 176 -3.14 -10.29 -1.75
N LEU A 177 -2.64 -11.46 -2.14
CA LEU A 177 -2.81 -12.02 -3.48
C LEU A 177 -4.28 -12.30 -3.78
N LEU A 178 -5.03 -12.95 -2.88
CA LEU A 178 -6.47 -13.18 -3.06
C LEU A 178 -7.24 -11.85 -3.16
N LYS A 179 -6.88 -10.85 -2.36
CA LYS A 179 -7.45 -9.49 -2.50
C LYS A 179 -7.11 -8.87 -3.86
N LYS A 180 -5.91 -9.11 -4.40
CA LYS A 180 -5.54 -8.64 -5.74
C LYS A 180 -6.32 -9.37 -6.83
N GLU A 181 -6.50 -10.68 -6.74
CA GLU A 181 -7.30 -11.48 -7.68
C GLU A 181 -8.72 -10.93 -7.85
N LEU A 182 -9.40 -10.56 -6.75
CA LEU A 182 -10.73 -9.92 -6.78
C LEU A 182 -10.78 -8.59 -7.55
N ASN A 183 -9.65 -7.90 -7.71
CA ASN A 183 -9.57 -6.60 -8.39
C ASN A 183 -8.90 -6.70 -9.77
N ARG A 184 -8.43 -7.88 -10.17
CA ARG A 184 -7.80 -8.10 -11.48
C ARG A 184 -8.88 -8.20 -12.56
N LYS A 185 -8.65 -7.52 -13.69
CA LYS A 185 -9.47 -7.70 -14.90
C LYS A 185 -9.30 -9.11 -15.49
N THR A 186 -8.13 -9.71 -15.29
CA THR A 186 -7.80 -11.08 -15.68
C THR A 186 -7.23 -11.80 -14.47
N ARG A 187 -8.01 -12.72 -13.89
CA ARG A 187 -7.60 -13.50 -12.71
C ARG A 187 -6.45 -14.44 -13.10
N LYS A 188 -5.32 -14.36 -12.37
CA LYS A 188 -4.11 -15.16 -12.64
C LYS A 188 -4.27 -16.58 -12.12
N TYR A 189 -4.81 -16.69 -10.90
CA TYR A 189 -4.97 -17.95 -10.18
C TYR A 189 -6.43 -18.36 -10.09
N ASP A 190 -7.32 -17.40 -9.86
CA ASP A 190 -8.74 -17.67 -9.61
C ASP A 190 -9.55 -17.68 -10.91
N LYS A 191 -9.20 -18.59 -11.83
CA LYS A 191 -9.83 -18.66 -13.16
C LYS A 191 -11.32 -19.04 -13.12
N ASP A 192 -11.71 -19.79 -12.10
CA ASP A 192 -13.07 -20.28 -11.90
C ASP A 192 -13.94 -19.32 -11.07
N GLU A 193 -13.44 -18.10 -10.82
CA GLU A 193 -14.13 -17.03 -10.09
C GLU A 193 -14.65 -17.45 -8.70
N ILE A 194 -13.87 -18.27 -8.00
CA ILE A 194 -14.20 -18.82 -6.67
C ILE A 194 -14.29 -17.69 -5.64
N LEU A 195 -13.47 -16.65 -5.76
CA LEU A 195 -13.55 -15.45 -4.93
C LEU A 195 -14.65 -14.53 -5.45
N LEU A 196 -15.65 -14.24 -4.63
CA LEU A 196 -16.84 -13.51 -5.09
C LEU A 196 -16.69 -12.01 -4.85
N GLN A 197 -16.47 -11.60 -3.60
CA GLN A 197 -16.41 -10.19 -3.23
C GLN A 197 -15.75 -9.98 -1.87
N LYS A 198 -15.48 -8.71 -1.53
CA LYS A 198 -15.17 -8.34 -0.14
C LYS A 198 -16.46 -8.32 0.66
N SER A 199 -16.42 -8.72 1.93
CA SER A 199 -17.58 -8.64 2.81
C SER A 199 -17.97 -7.18 3.03
N SER A 200 -19.27 -6.88 2.98
CA SER A 200 -19.84 -5.55 3.28
C SER A 200 -19.68 -5.16 4.75
N ASP A 201 -19.69 -6.16 5.64
CA ASP A 201 -19.78 -5.96 7.08
C ASP A 201 -18.40 -5.96 7.74
N ASP A 202 -17.37 -6.45 7.03
CA ASP A 202 -15.97 -6.46 7.43
C ASP A 202 -15.10 -6.36 6.19
N PHE A 203 -14.57 -5.17 5.93
CA PHE A 203 -13.68 -4.89 4.80
C PHE A 203 -12.41 -5.74 4.80
N ASP A 204 -12.13 -6.46 5.89
CA ASP A 204 -11.01 -7.38 6.05
C ASP A 204 -11.39 -8.87 5.92
N ALA A 205 -12.57 -9.17 5.37
CA ALA A 205 -12.99 -10.52 4.99
C ALA A 205 -13.33 -10.65 3.49
N ILE A 206 -13.07 -11.83 2.93
CA ILE A 206 -13.38 -12.20 1.54
C ILE A 206 -14.54 -13.21 1.57
N ILE A 207 -15.53 -13.02 0.71
CA ILE A 207 -16.60 -13.98 0.46
C ILE A 207 -16.17 -14.84 -0.73
N TRP A 208 -16.28 -16.16 -0.58
CA TRP A 208 -15.94 -17.13 -1.62
C TRP A 208 -17.03 -18.19 -1.76
N ASN A 209 -17.14 -18.77 -2.96
CA ASN A 209 -18.12 -19.80 -3.26
C ASN A 209 -17.63 -21.16 -2.73
N SER A 210 -18.30 -21.64 -1.68
CA SER A 210 -17.98 -22.90 -1.01
C SER A 210 -18.76 -24.10 -1.54
N GLY A 211 -19.76 -23.88 -2.39
CA GLY A 211 -20.65 -24.93 -2.91
C GLY A 211 -21.42 -25.70 -1.83
N ARG A 212 -21.55 -25.15 -0.62
CA ARG A 212 -22.23 -25.78 0.53
C ARG A 212 -23.28 -24.84 1.14
N GLY A 213 -24.49 -25.37 1.39
CA GLY A 213 -25.61 -24.66 2.05
C GLY A 213 -26.47 -23.82 1.11
N ASP A 214 -27.54 -23.21 1.64
CA ASP A 214 -28.56 -22.52 0.81
C ASP A 214 -28.05 -21.27 0.08
N SER A 215 -27.00 -20.63 0.61
CA SER A 215 -26.36 -19.46 -0.03
C SER A 215 -25.09 -19.79 -0.80
N ASN A 216 -24.50 -20.99 -0.62
CA ASN A 216 -23.18 -21.40 -1.12
C ASN A 216 -21.99 -20.47 -0.78
N GLU A 217 -22.21 -19.32 -0.13
CA GLU A 217 -21.20 -18.32 0.20
C GLU A 217 -20.59 -18.54 1.58
N THR A 218 -19.26 -18.55 1.66
CA THR A 218 -18.53 -18.64 2.94
C THR A 218 -17.59 -17.45 3.13
N ARG A 219 -17.45 -17.02 4.38
CA ARG A 219 -16.54 -15.93 4.78
C ARG A 219 -15.14 -16.46 5.12
N LEU A 220 -14.13 -15.88 4.48
CA LEU A 220 -12.72 -16.12 4.73
C LEU A 220 -12.10 -14.87 5.38
N THR A 221 -11.48 -15.02 6.54
CA THR A 221 -10.74 -13.94 7.23
C THR A 221 -9.24 -14.17 7.11
N LYS A 222 -8.46 -13.08 7.15
CA LYS A 222 -6.99 -13.13 7.12
C LYS A 222 -6.42 -14.11 8.13
N GLY A 223 -6.84 -14.00 9.40
CA GLY A 223 -6.34 -14.85 10.48
C GLY A 223 -6.73 -16.33 10.33
N TYR A 224 -7.89 -16.62 9.74
CA TYR A 224 -8.29 -18.00 9.46
C TYR A 224 -7.51 -18.60 8.29
N LEU A 225 -7.25 -17.81 7.23
CA LEU A 225 -6.40 -18.20 6.12
C LEU A 225 -4.99 -18.52 6.59
N GLU A 226 -4.35 -17.58 7.31
CA GLU A 226 -2.95 -17.69 7.75
C GLU A 226 -2.70 -18.88 8.67
N ARG A 227 -3.61 -19.14 9.62
CA ARG A 227 -3.42 -20.19 10.63
C ARG A 227 -3.83 -21.57 10.18
N ASN A 228 -4.81 -21.69 9.28
CA ASN A 228 -5.44 -22.98 8.96
C ASN A 228 -5.33 -23.33 7.48
N LYS A 229 -5.93 -22.52 6.61
CA LYS A 229 -6.12 -22.88 5.19
C LYS A 229 -4.80 -22.86 4.40
N TRP A 230 -3.94 -21.87 4.62
CA TRP A 230 -2.67 -21.77 3.88
C TRP A 230 -1.64 -22.86 4.26
N PRO A 231 -1.37 -23.13 5.56
CA PRO A 231 -0.49 -24.24 5.94
C PRO A 231 -0.98 -25.60 5.43
N ALA A 232 -2.29 -25.85 5.46
CA ALA A 232 -2.89 -27.07 4.92
C ALA A 232 -2.68 -27.21 3.40
N ALA A 233 -2.93 -26.14 2.64
CA ALA A 233 -2.70 -26.13 1.20
C ALA A 233 -1.23 -26.36 0.82
N LYS A 234 -0.27 -25.74 1.56
CA LYS A 234 1.16 -25.98 1.35
C LYS A 234 1.55 -27.44 1.61
N LYS A 235 0.97 -28.06 2.64
CA LYS A 235 1.23 -29.47 2.95
C LYS A 235 0.73 -30.36 1.81
N LEU A 236 -0.48 -30.12 1.31
CA LEU A 236 -1.07 -30.88 0.19
C LEU A 236 -0.30 -30.67 -1.12
N ALA A 237 0.10 -29.44 -1.43
CA ALA A 237 0.92 -29.14 -2.63
C ALA A 237 2.26 -29.90 -2.61
N LYS A 238 2.92 -29.99 -1.44
CA LYS A 238 4.15 -30.78 -1.28
C LYS A 238 3.92 -32.29 -1.42
N GLU A 239 2.80 -32.80 -0.89
CA GLU A 239 2.43 -34.21 -1.02
C GLU A 239 2.14 -34.58 -2.49
N ASN A 240 1.53 -33.68 -3.27
CA ASN A 240 1.30 -33.86 -4.70
C ASN A 240 2.62 -33.85 -5.52
N GLN A 241 3.56 -32.96 -5.18
CA GLN A 241 4.87 -32.92 -5.85
C GLN A 241 5.74 -34.16 -5.55
N ALA A 242 5.58 -34.77 -4.36
CA ALA A 242 6.34 -35.94 -3.97
C ALA A 242 5.84 -37.26 -4.59
N ASN A 243 4.56 -37.31 -5.00
CA ASN A 243 3.95 -38.46 -5.67
C ASN A 243 3.21 -37.99 -6.94
N PRO A 244 3.94 -37.65 -8.02
CA PRO A 244 3.30 -37.41 -9.31
C PRO A 244 2.65 -38.73 -9.77
N SER A 245 1.33 -38.73 -9.93
CA SER A 245 0.62 -39.88 -10.52
C SER A 245 0.88 -39.97 -12.01
#